data_AF-A0A662ZAP3-F1
#
_entry.id   AF-A0A662ZAP3-F1
#
_cell.length_a   1.000
_cell.length_b   1.000
_cell.length_c   1.000
_cell.angle_alpha   90.00
_cell.angle_beta   90.00
_cell.angle_gamma   90.00
#
_symmetry.space_group_name_H-M   'P 1'
#
loop_
_entity.id
_entity.type
_entity.pdbx_description
1 polymer ?
#
loop_
_entity_poly.entity_id
_entity_poly.type
_entity_poly.pdbx_seq_one_letter_code
_entity_poly.pdbx_strand_id
1 'polypeptide(L)'
;MKIKKFSLLPLFLATICASAFADENKNECDSLKIKGPNNSVFEFCKVKVKGGVSSLAGQSFIMGSSVGDFRTPPTAVVVGGAFADSDSRYYYIGKYEVSNAQYKAVTGKEFKEGQDDYPITQVTWFDVQNFMDSLNKYLYEHEIKNMPKSGSYPGYIRLPTEEEWEFAARGGTSVSATLFDADTPYDESDDELSAFEWYAGPESSHNKVQKIGKLQPNPLGLHDMLGNVQEMTDSLYRVEYYQGRSGGFAARGGHYLTEDTDMTSSKRSEEPFYIGSVDKGMKPNAKPTMGFRLAIGIPIMTDNKAIAQLQKDWESHRKGDGAKMPAAVSVSDTSTKEAIPANEALKRLDRIGEALTKAGLSDSLKNELEGTRSSLLDMVNVRRKADEDSARVWVKIACERGMYLSVNLHGYEVTKNAPTEKLKQRAEQFEYNVKSGLENYSEIMVELAKLPKEAVVNGFTEYAKTMTKKLDKEKQGEKNEGSENRIKDLSAQIAKIELTKAHYLYYEKEKRFDPQNWSKDYLK
;
A
#
# COMPACT_ATOMS: atom_id res chain seq x y z
N MET A 1 -41.17 41.09 -64.50
CA MET A 1 -40.34 41.28 -65.73
C MET A 1 -38.96 40.70 -65.46
N LYS A 2 -38.48 39.77 -66.31
CA LYS A 2 -37.09 39.41 -66.67
C LYS A 2 -35.94 39.77 -65.69
N ILE A 3 -34.87 39.00 -65.44
CA ILE A 3 -34.22 37.81 -66.03
C ILE A 3 -33.05 37.46 -65.08
N LYS A 4 -32.67 36.17 -65.04
CA LYS A 4 -31.45 35.59 -64.45
C LYS A 4 -30.14 36.32 -64.85
N LYS A 5 -29.09 36.22 -64.02
CA LYS A 5 -27.74 35.92 -64.53
C LYS A 5 -26.89 35.15 -63.51
N PHE A 6 -26.39 34.02 -64.00
CA PHE A 6 -25.39 33.11 -63.43
C PHE A 6 -23.99 33.73 -63.48
N SER A 7 -23.12 33.34 -62.54
CA SER A 7 -21.67 33.15 -62.72
C SER A 7 -21.16 32.29 -61.56
N LEU A 8 -21.03 30.98 -61.77
CA LEU A 8 -19.77 30.26 -62.00
C LEU A 8 -18.82 30.23 -60.78
N LEU A 9 -18.87 29.07 -60.12
CA LEU A 9 -17.92 28.55 -59.15
C LEU A 9 -16.51 28.40 -59.77
N PRO A 10 -15.46 28.39 -58.94
CA PRO A 10 -14.60 27.22 -58.98
C PRO A 10 -14.49 26.53 -57.62
N LEU A 11 -14.51 25.21 -57.72
CA LEU A 11 -14.27 24.19 -56.72
C LEU A 11 -12.95 24.46 -55.97
N PHE A 12 -13.00 24.58 -54.65
CA PHE A 12 -11.90 24.16 -53.77
C PHE A 12 -12.49 23.24 -52.71
N LEU A 13 -12.13 21.96 -52.79
CA LEU A 13 -12.35 20.98 -51.72
C LEU A 13 -11.58 21.46 -50.49
N ALA A 14 -12.30 21.91 -49.47
CA ALA A 14 -11.81 21.91 -48.10
C ALA A 14 -12.68 20.93 -47.32
N THR A 15 -12.13 19.74 -47.09
CA THR A 15 -12.68 18.74 -46.20
C THR A 15 -12.65 19.30 -44.78
N ILE A 16 -13.74 19.95 -44.35
CA ILE A 16 -13.90 20.36 -42.95
C ILE A 16 -14.37 19.12 -42.19
N CYS A 17 -13.45 18.52 -41.45
CA CYS A 17 -13.75 17.54 -40.41
C CYS A 17 -14.80 18.13 -39.47
N ALA A 18 -15.98 17.51 -39.45
CA ALA A 18 -16.94 17.68 -38.37
C ALA A 18 -16.36 16.99 -37.13
N SER A 19 -15.81 17.77 -36.21
CA SER A 19 -15.46 17.30 -34.87
C SER A 19 -15.78 18.39 -33.85
N ALA A 20 -16.34 17.95 -32.73
CA ALA A 20 -16.70 18.70 -31.52
C ALA A 20 -18.09 19.37 -31.55
N PHE A 21 -19.12 18.55 -31.31
CA PHE A 21 -20.19 18.84 -30.34
C PHE A 21 -20.71 17.50 -29.83
N ALA A 22 -20.00 16.93 -28.87
CA ALA A 22 -20.55 15.90 -27.98
C ALA A 22 -20.76 16.60 -26.64
N ASP A 23 -21.98 17.10 -26.45
CA ASP A 23 -22.49 17.49 -25.15
C ASP A 23 -22.88 16.17 -24.45
N GLU A 24 -21.89 15.50 -23.87
CA GLU A 24 -22.10 14.30 -23.06
C GLU A 24 -22.52 14.75 -21.66
N ASN A 25 -23.65 14.22 -21.17
CA ASN A 25 -24.20 14.39 -19.82
C ASN A 25 -23.08 14.45 -18.76
N LYS A 26 -22.76 15.64 -18.27
CA LYS A 26 -21.67 15.87 -17.28
C LYS A 26 -21.86 15.17 -15.93
N ASN A 27 -23.01 14.55 -15.67
CA ASN A 27 -23.39 14.03 -14.34
C ASN A 27 -23.59 12.50 -14.26
N GLU A 28 -23.28 11.74 -15.32
CA GLU A 28 -23.44 10.28 -15.32
C GLU A 28 -22.08 9.58 -15.23
N CYS A 29 -21.87 8.76 -14.19
CA CYS A 29 -20.63 8.01 -14.03
C CYS A 29 -20.55 6.81 -14.99
N ASP A 30 -19.33 6.45 -15.43
CA ASP A 30 -19.06 5.17 -16.09
C ASP A 30 -19.35 4.05 -15.07
N SER A 31 -20.55 3.46 -15.18
CA SER A 31 -21.14 2.63 -14.15
C SER A 31 -21.15 1.15 -14.50
N LEU A 32 -20.68 0.32 -13.56
CA LEU A 32 -20.79 -1.12 -13.59
C LEU A 32 -22.02 -1.55 -12.79
N LYS A 33 -22.95 -2.26 -13.43
CA LYS A 33 -24.15 -2.82 -12.78
C LYS A 33 -24.01 -4.32 -12.62
N ILE A 34 -24.14 -4.81 -11.38
CA ILE A 34 -24.07 -6.22 -11.03
C ILE A 34 -25.41 -6.62 -10.41
N LYS A 35 -25.99 -7.73 -10.87
CA LYS A 35 -27.22 -8.27 -10.29
C LYS A 35 -26.92 -8.98 -8.97
N GLY A 36 -27.74 -8.73 -7.98
CA GLY A 36 -27.70 -9.45 -6.71
C GLY A 36 -28.86 -10.42 -6.55
N PRO A 37 -28.97 -11.05 -5.38
CA PRO A 37 -30.12 -11.87 -5.03
C PRO A 37 -31.44 -11.11 -5.23
N ASN A 38 -32.53 -11.84 -5.51
CA ASN A 38 -33.87 -11.28 -5.68
C ASN A 38 -33.98 -10.13 -6.70
N ASN A 39 -33.19 -10.17 -7.78
CA ASN A 39 -33.10 -9.12 -8.81
C ASN A 39 -32.70 -7.74 -8.27
N SER A 40 -32.07 -7.67 -7.09
CA SER A 40 -31.42 -6.43 -6.63
C SER A 40 -30.33 -6.02 -7.61
N VAL A 41 -30.03 -4.73 -7.69
CA VAL A 41 -28.96 -4.19 -8.55
C VAL A 41 -27.99 -3.42 -7.69
N PHE A 42 -26.71 -3.74 -7.84
CA PHE A 42 -25.60 -2.99 -7.25
C PHE A 42 -24.89 -2.22 -8.37
N GLU A 43 -24.87 -0.90 -8.26
CA GLU A 43 -24.27 0.01 -9.24
C GLU A 43 -23.00 0.61 -8.66
N PHE A 44 -21.89 0.55 -9.41
CA PHE A 44 -20.59 1.05 -9.01
C PHE A 44 -20.06 2.05 -10.03
N CYS A 45 -19.59 3.20 -9.59
CA CYS A 45 -18.90 4.15 -10.46
C CYS A 45 -17.41 3.80 -10.56
N LYS A 46 -16.88 3.92 -11.78
CA LYS A 46 -15.45 3.77 -12.07
C LYS A 46 -14.70 5.04 -11.68
N VAL A 47 -13.76 4.92 -10.75
CA VAL A 47 -12.91 6.04 -10.32
C VAL A 47 -11.49 5.85 -10.89
N LYS A 48 -11.13 6.68 -11.86
CA LYS A 48 -9.79 6.69 -12.47
C LYS A 48 -8.78 7.38 -11.56
N VAL A 49 -7.56 6.85 -11.51
CA VAL A 49 -6.41 7.46 -10.81
C VAL A 49 -5.34 7.90 -11.80
N LYS A 50 -4.80 9.11 -11.59
CA LYS A 50 -3.67 9.66 -12.37
C LYS A 50 -2.36 9.09 -11.81
N GLY A 51 -1.81 8.09 -12.49
CA GLY A 51 -0.52 7.49 -12.12
C GLY A 51 0.12 6.60 -13.17
N GLY A 52 -0.50 6.48 -14.35
CA GLY A 52 -0.15 5.51 -15.39
C GLY A 52 -0.86 4.17 -15.23
N VAL A 53 -0.41 3.18 -15.99
CA VAL A 53 -1.03 1.84 -16.12
C VAL A 53 -0.27 0.72 -15.41
N SER A 54 0.89 1.02 -14.81
CA SER A 54 1.75 0.03 -14.16
C SER A 54 1.03 -0.68 -13.02
N SER A 55 1.41 -1.93 -12.74
CA SER A 55 0.97 -2.72 -11.59
C SER A 55 1.12 -2.00 -10.23
N LEU A 56 1.99 -0.99 -10.15
CA LEU A 56 2.28 -0.18 -8.94
C LEU A 56 1.98 1.32 -9.13
N ALA A 57 1.30 1.68 -10.22
CA ALA A 57 0.86 3.05 -10.46
C ALA A 57 -0.21 3.45 -9.43
N GLY A 58 -0.12 4.70 -8.98
CA GLY A 58 -1.10 5.32 -8.09
C GLY A 58 -0.98 6.84 -8.12
N GLN A 59 -2.02 7.51 -7.66
CA GLN A 59 -2.06 8.95 -7.53
C GLN A 59 -1.76 9.33 -6.09
N SER A 60 -0.76 10.19 -5.88
CA SER A 60 -0.50 10.78 -4.56
C SER A 60 -1.44 11.96 -4.31
N PHE A 61 -1.96 12.08 -3.10
CA PHE A 61 -2.67 13.28 -2.63
C PHE A 61 -2.50 13.46 -1.13
N ILE A 62 -2.85 14.65 -0.62
CA ILE A 62 -2.88 14.93 0.82
C ILE A 62 -4.29 14.64 1.32
N MET A 63 -4.43 13.55 2.07
CA MET A 63 -5.66 13.18 2.78
C MET A 63 -5.81 14.04 4.04
N GLY A 64 -7.03 14.37 4.45
CA GLY A 64 -7.27 15.25 5.59
C GLY A 64 -7.32 16.74 5.23
N SER A 65 -7.25 17.61 6.24
CA SER A 65 -7.39 19.06 6.05
C SER A 65 -6.19 19.81 6.66
N SER A 66 -5.74 20.87 5.99
CA SER A 66 -4.65 21.74 6.46
C SER A 66 -5.09 22.65 7.62
N VAL A 67 -6.39 22.84 7.80
CA VAL A 67 -7.00 23.65 8.87
C VAL A 67 -7.70 22.79 9.93
N GLY A 68 -7.66 21.46 9.78
CA GLY A 68 -8.28 20.49 10.68
C GLY A 68 -7.47 20.24 11.96
N ASP A 69 -8.06 19.49 12.88
CA ASP A 69 -7.38 19.09 14.12
C ASP A 69 -6.70 17.73 13.98
N PHE A 70 -6.25 17.16 15.11
CA PHE A 70 -5.59 15.85 15.16
C PHE A 70 -6.43 14.70 14.61
N ARG A 71 -7.74 14.88 14.35
CA ARG A 71 -8.60 13.86 13.76
C ARG A 71 -8.51 13.83 12.24
N THR A 72 -8.08 14.92 11.59
CA THR A 72 -7.97 15.04 10.13
C THR A 72 -6.62 15.63 9.70
N PRO A 73 -5.48 15.11 10.20
CA PRO A 73 -4.20 15.72 9.88
C PRO A 73 -3.85 15.52 8.40
N PRO A 74 -3.21 16.52 7.77
CA PRO A 74 -2.80 16.44 6.38
C PRO A 74 -1.76 15.32 6.22
N THR A 75 -2.15 14.23 5.57
CA THR A 75 -1.37 13.00 5.45
C THR A 75 -1.17 12.66 3.98
N ALA A 76 0.10 12.56 3.54
CA ALA A 76 0.40 12.12 2.19
C ALA A 76 0.08 10.63 2.02
N VAL A 77 -0.85 10.32 1.12
CA VAL A 77 -1.28 8.96 0.79
C VAL A 77 -1.19 8.72 -0.71
N VAL A 78 -1.26 7.44 -1.11
CA VAL A 78 -1.33 7.04 -2.52
C VAL A 78 -2.56 6.18 -2.72
N VAL A 79 -3.41 6.58 -3.66
CA VAL A 79 -4.55 5.79 -4.12
C VAL A 79 -4.18 5.09 -5.43
N GLY A 80 -4.23 3.76 -5.42
CA GLY A 80 -4.07 2.94 -6.62
C GLY A 80 -5.40 2.63 -7.30
N GLY A 81 -5.39 1.71 -8.24
CA GLY A 81 -6.62 1.12 -8.79
C GLY A 81 -6.53 -0.39 -8.84
N ALA A 82 -7.57 -1.11 -8.44
CA ALA A 82 -7.61 -2.57 -8.53
C ALA A 82 -7.51 -3.08 -9.98
N PHE A 83 -7.97 -2.27 -10.94
CA PHE A 83 -8.07 -2.60 -12.36
C PHE A 83 -7.29 -1.57 -13.20
N ALA A 84 -7.11 -1.88 -14.49
CA ALA A 84 -6.45 -1.00 -15.44
C ALA A 84 -7.17 -1.01 -16.80
N ASP A 85 -7.15 0.13 -17.47
CA ASP A 85 -7.47 0.29 -18.89
C ASP A 85 -6.21 0.70 -19.66
N SER A 86 -6.37 1.19 -20.89
CA SER A 86 -5.25 1.55 -21.76
C SER A 86 -4.41 2.72 -21.25
N ASP A 87 -5.00 3.59 -20.43
CA ASP A 87 -4.46 4.90 -20.07
C ASP A 87 -4.32 5.12 -18.56
N SER A 88 -5.06 4.36 -17.75
CA SER A 88 -5.12 4.58 -16.31
C SER A 88 -5.34 3.30 -15.51
N ARG A 89 -5.05 3.38 -14.21
CA ARG A 89 -5.65 2.48 -13.24
C ARG A 89 -6.97 3.06 -12.73
N TYR A 90 -7.84 2.17 -12.26
CA TYR A 90 -9.10 2.56 -11.65
C TYR A 90 -9.57 1.54 -10.62
N TYR A 91 -10.48 1.96 -9.75
CA TYR A 91 -11.24 1.09 -8.86
C TYR A 91 -12.74 1.39 -8.99
N TYR A 92 -13.56 0.50 -8.46
CA TYR A 92 -15.01 0.66 -8.43
C TYR A 92 -15.46 0.92 -7.00
N ILE A 93 -16.29 1.94 -6.83
CA ILE A 93 -16.96 2.27 -5.57
C ILE A 93 -18.46 2.39 -5.83
N GLY A 94 -19.29 1.94 -4.89
CA GLY A 94 -20.74 1.93 -5.01
C GLY A 94 -21.23 3.34 -5.28
N LYS A 95 -22.21 3.48 -6.18
CA LYS A 95 -22.80 4.77 -6.55
C LYS A 95 -23.57 5.42 -5.40
N TYR A 96 -24.17 4.58 -4.56
CA TYR A 96 -24.97 4.95 -3.41
C TYR A 96 -24.52 4.16 -2.17
N GLU A 97 -24.95 4.61 -1.00
CA GLU A 97 -25.03 3.79 0.21
C GLU A 97 -25.84 2.51 -0.05
N VAL A 98 -25.56 1.42 0.66
CA VAL A 98 -26.36 0.19 0.53
C VAL A 98 -27.77 0.42 1.05
N SER A 99 -28.79 0.08 0.26
CA SER A 99 -30.19 0.29 0.64
C SER A 99 -30.73 -0.84 1.53
N ASN A 100 -31.83 -0.57 2.23
CA ASN A 100 -32.59 -1.61 2.95
C ASN A 100 -33.05 -2.74 2.01
N ALA A 101 -33.47 -2.42 0.78
CA ALA A 101 -33.86 -3.44 -0.20
C ALA A 101 -32.69 -4.34 -0.60
N GLN A 102 -31.50 -3.77 -0.85
CA GLN A 102 -30.28 -4.54 -1.15
C GLN A 102 -29.87 -5.39 0.05
N TYR A 103 -29.92 -4.83 1.27
CA TYR A 103 -29.59 -5.55 2.49
C TYR A 103 -30.56 -6.72 2.75
N LYS A 104 -31.86 -6.48 2.58
CA LYS A 104 -32.92 -7.50 2.65
C LYS A 104 -32.68 -8.61 1.63
N ALA A 105 -32.35 -8.25 0.38
CA ALA A 105 -32.13 -9.23 -0.66
C ALA A 105 -31.00 -10.22 -0.33
N VAL A 106 -29.92 -9.75 0.30
CA VAL A 106 -28.77 -10.58 0.65
C VAL A 106 -28.97 -11.34 1.97
N THR A 107 -29.59 -10.73 2.97
CA THR A 107 -29.62 -11.27 4.35
C THR A 107 -30.96 -11.83 4.78
N GLY A 108 -32.04 -11.52 4.05
CA GLY A 108 -33.41 -11.84 4.46
C GLY A 108 -33.94 -10.97 5.61
N LYS A 109 -33.22 -9.92 6.03
CA LYS A 109 -33.70 -8.99 7.07
C LYS A 109 -34.91 -8.20 6.55
N GLU A 110 -36.01 -8.26 7.29
CA GLU A 110 -37.24 -7.53 6.97
C GLU A 110 -37.21 -6.09 7.51
N PHE A 111 -37.82 -5.18 6.74
CA PHE A 111 -37.95 -3.76 7.05
C PHE A 111 -39.42 -3.33 7.00
N LYS A 112 -39.74 -2.17 7.57
CA LYS A 112 -41.11 -1.64 7.48
C LYS A 112 -41.40 -1.26 6.02
N GLU A 113 -42.66 -1.38 5.63
CA GLU A 113 -43.11 -0.99 4.29
C GLU A 113 -42.74 0.47 3.97
N GLY A 114 -42.27 0.71 2.74
CA GLY A 114 -41.84 2.02 2.27
C GLY A 114 -40.42 2.43 2.68
N GLN A 115 -39.63 1.54 3.28
CA GLN A 115 -38.24 1.83 3.69
C GLN A 115 -37.16 1.31 2.72
N ASP A 116 -37.55 0.69 1.61
CA ASP A 116 -36.66 0.00 0.66
C ASP A 116 -35.53 0.89 0.11
N ASP A 117 -35.83 2.16 -0.18
CA ASP A 117 -34.90 3.13 -0.77
C ASP A 117 -34.09 3.94 0.27
N TYR A 118 -34.22 3.63 1.56
CA TYR A 118 -33.38 4.26 2.59
C TYR A 118 -32.08 3.49 2.76
N PRO A 119 -30.97 4.15 3.13
CA PRO A 119 -29.73 3.46 3.43
C PRO A 119 -29.92 2.55 4.65
N ILE A 120 -29.24 1.41 4.63
CA ILE A 120 -29.19 0.52 5.77
C ILE A 120 -28.43 1.17 6.93
N THR A 121 -29.07 1.21 8.09
CA THR A 121 -28.49 1.71 9.33
C THR A 121 -28.67 0.72 10.48
N GLN A 122 -28.08 1.02 11.63
CA GLN A 122 -28.13 0.15 12.82
C GLN A 122 -27.64 -1.27 12.51
N VAL A 123 -26.59 -1.36 11.70
CA VAL A 123 -25.82 -2.58 11.44
C VAL A 123 -24.47 -2.47 12.13
N THR A 124 -23.97 -3.62 12.58
CA THR A 124 -22.65 -3.70 13.19
C THR A 124 -21.59 -3.96 12.14
N TRP A 125 -20.32 -3.71 12.47
CA TRP A 125 -19.20 -4.11 11.61
C TRP A 125 -19.33 -5.57 11.16
N PHE A 126 -19.66 -6.47 12.08
CA PHE A 126 -19.77 -7.90 11.82
C PHE A 126 -20.96 -8.25 10.92
N ASP A 127 -22.08 -7.52 11.05
CA ASP A 127 -23.21 -7.66 10.13
C ASP A 127 -22.81 -7.30 8.71
N VAL A 128 -22.03 -6.22 8.53
CA VAL A 128 -21.52 -5.78 7.23
C VAL A 128 -20.54 -6.80 6.64
N GLN A 129 -19.62 -7.36 7.45
CA GLN A 129 -18.73 -8.43 7.00
C GLN A 129 -19.50 -9.67 6.53
N ASN A 130 -20.53 -10.08 7.29
CA ASN A 130 -21.40 -11.19 6.91
C ASN A 130 -22.20 -10.90 5.63
N PHE A 131 -22.75 -9.69 5.49
CA PHE A 131 -23.42 -9.25 4.28
C PHE A 131 -22.49 -9.35 3.06
N MET A 132 -21.24 -8.88 3.17
CA MET A 132 -20.27 -8.93 2.07
C MET A 132 -19.87 -10.37 1.73
N ASP A 133 -19.67 -11.25 2.72
CA ASP A 133 -19.39 -12.67 2.48
C ASP A 133 -20.56 -13.37 1.75
N SER A 134 -21.80 -13.15 2.21
CA SER A 134 -23.00 -13.68 1.55
C SER A 134 -23.16 -13.17 0.12
N LEU A 135 -22.96 -11.87 -0.10
CA LEU A 135 -23.03 -11.27 -1.44
C LEU A 135 -21.93 -11.83 -2.35
N ASN A 136 -20.68 -11.93 -1.88
CA ASN A 136 -19.59 -12.50 -2.66
C ASN A 136 -19.85 -13.95 -3.09
N LYS A 137 -20.34 -14.80 -2.18
CA LYS A 137 -20.72 -16.18 -2.50
C LYS A 137 -21.76 -16.24 -3.61
N TYR A 138 -22.81 -15.42 -3.51
CA TYR A 138 -23.82 -15.33 -4.55
C TYR A 138 -23.23 -14.89 -5.89
N LEU A 139 -22.41 -13.84 -5.90
CA LEU A 139 -21.81 -13.29 -7.11
C LEU A 139 -20.87 -14.29 -7.79
N TYR A 140 -20.10 -15.07 -7.03
CA TYR A 140 -19.27 -16.13 -7.62
C TYR A 140 -20.07 -17.28 -8.24
N GLU A 141 -21.24 -17.59 -7.68
CA GLU A 141 -22.11 -18.64 -8.21
C GLU A 141 -22.91 -18.17 -9.44
N HIS A 142 -23.39 -16.93 -9.44
CA HIS A 142 -24.37 -16.46 -10.42
C HIS A 142 -23.84 -15.42 -11.41
N GLU A 143 -22.86 -14.60 -11.00
CA GLU A 143 -22.48 -13.37 -11.70
C GLU A 143 -20.97 -13.25 -11.98
N ILE A 144 -20.19 -14.32 -11.80
CA ILE A 144 -18.72 -14.35 -11.95
C ILE A 144 -18.23 -13.90 -13.34
N LYS A 145 -19.09 -14.00 -14.36
CA LYS A 145 -18.79 -13.54 -15.73
C LYS A 145 -18.88 -12.02 -15.87
N ASN A 146 -19.72 -11.37 -15.05
CA ASN A 146 -19.93 -9.94 -15.04
C ASN A 146 -19.03 -9.22 -14.02
N MET A 147 -18.37 -9.96 -13.13
CA MET A 147 -17.38 -9.40 -12.22
C MET A 147 -16.13 -8.90 -12.98
N PRO A 148 -15.61 -7.71 -12.65
CA PRO A 148 -14.36 -7.20 -13.21
C PRO A 148 -13.21 -8.10 -12.78
N LYS A 149 -12.16 -8.19 -13.61
CA LYS A 149 -11.07 -9.16 -13.44
C LYS A 149 -9.70 -8.51 -13.58
N SER A 150 -8.71 -9.10 -12.95
CA SER A 150 -7.29 -8.86 -13.20
C SER A 150 -6.64 -10.20 -13.51
N GLY A 151 -6.19 -10.38 -14.75
CA GLY A 151 -5.80 -11.69 -15.24
C GLY A 151 -6.99 -12.67 -15.22
N SER A 152 -6.80 -13.86 -14.67
CA SER A 152 -7.88 -14.84 -14.51
C SER A 152 -8.75 -14.66 -13.25
N TYR A 153 -8.35 -13.79 -12.32
CA TYR A 153 -9.00 -13.71 -11.01
C TYR A 153 -10.17 -12.70 -11.02
N PRO A 154 -11.38 -13.09 -10.56
CA PRO A 154 -12.53 -12.18 -10.44
C PRO A 154 -12.43 -11.30 -9.19
N GLY A 155 -12.91 -10.06 -9.29
CA GLY A 155 -13.02 -9.16 -8.14
C GLY A 155 -14.02 -9.64 -7.09
N TYR A 156 -13.96 -9.04 -5.90
CA TYR A 156 -14.83 -9.31 -4.77
C TYR A 156 -15.30 -8.00 -4.11
N ILE A 157 -16.47 -8.04 -3.50
CA ILE A 157 -17.08 -6.95 -2.73
C ILE A 157 -16.37 -6.80 -1.38
N ARG A 158 -16.05 -5.56 -1.03
CA ARG A 158 -15.50 -5.14 0.26
C ARG A 158 -15.99 -3.73 0.64
N LEU A 159 -15.60 -3.24 1.81
CA LEU A 159 -15.69 -1.82 2.14
C LEU A 159 -14.58 -1.04 1.40
N PRO A 160 -14.80 0.24 1.05
CA PRO A 160 -13.72 1.10 0.55
C PRO A 160 -12.65 1.31 1.62
N THR A 161 -11.41 1.55 1.23
CA THR A 161 -10.43 2.11 2.18
C THR A 161 -10.75 3.59 2.41
N GLU A 162 -10.19 4.17 3.46
CA GLU A 162 -10.38 5.60 3.73
C GLU A 162 -9.85 6.51 2.62
N GLU A 163 -8.71 6.12 2.04
CA GLU A 163 -8.05 6.84 0.95
C GLU A 163 -8.88 6.78 -0.33
N GLU A 164 -9.45 5.62 -0.66
CA GLU A 164 -10.37 5.48 -1.79
C GLU A 164 -11.63 6.31 -1.56
N TRP A 165 -12.21 6.24 -0.36
CA TRP A 165 -13.41 6.96 -0.02
C TRP A 165 -13.21 8.48 -0.13
N GLU A 166 -12.14 9.02 0.47
CA GLU A 166 -11.88 10.47 0.46
C GLU A 166 -11.55 10.96 -0.94
N PHE A 167 -10.75 10.21 -1.69
CA PHE A 167 -10.43 10.55 -3.08
C PHE A 167 -11.69 10.64 -3.95
N ALA A 168 -12.61 9.69 -3.77
CA ALA A 168 -13.90 9.67 -4.45
C ALA A 168 -14.82 10.82 -3.98
N ALA A 169 -14.87 11.11 -2.68
CA ALA A 169 -15.67 12.19 -2.12
C ALA A 169 -15.22 13.57 -2.65
N ARG A 170 -13.91 13.78 -2.83
CA ARG A 170 -13.31 15.01 -3.40
C ARG A 170 -13.52 15.18 -4.91
N GLY A 171 -14.22 14.27 -5.58
CA GLY A 171 -14.41 14.31 -7.04
C GLY A 171 -13.24 13.75 -7.86
N GLY A 172 -12.22 13.20 -7.19
CA GLY A 172 -11.12 12.44 -7.80
C GLY A 172 -10.43 13.16 -8.96
N THR A 173 -10.46 12.55 -10.14
CA THR A 173 -9.80 13.08 -11.33
C THR A 173 -10.65 14.02 -12.18
N SER A 174 -11.95 14.14 -11.85
CA SER A 174 -12.95 14.96 -12.57
C SER A 174 -12.93 16.43 -12.20
N VAL A 175 -12.25 16.80 -11.11
CA VAL A 175 -12.16 18.18 -10.62
C VAL A 175 -10.77 18.79 -10.85
N SER A 176 -10.70 20.13 -10.77
CA SER A 176 -9.42 20.85 -10.75
C SER A 176 -8.67 20.56 -9.45
N ALA A 177 -7.35 20.78 -9.42
CA ALA A 177 -6.58 20.62 -8.19
C ALA A 177 -7.07 21.54 -7.07
N THR A 178 -7.45 22.77 -7.40
CA THR A 178 -8.00 23.74 -6.44
C THR A 178 -9.30 23.26 -5.81
N LEU A 179 -10.21 22.70 -6.62
CA LEU A 179 -11.48 22.17 -6.12
C LEU A 179 -11.29 20.85 -5.35
N PHE A 180 -10.33 20.02 -5.75
CA PHE A 180 -9.97 18.80 -5.02
C PHE A 180 -9.47 19.08 -3.59
N ASP A 181 -8.75 20.20 -3.41
CA ASP A 181 -8.19 20.62 -2.12
C ASP A 181 -9.19 21.40 -1.25
N ALA A 182 -10.38 21.73 -1.77
CA ALA A 182 -11.45 22.39 -1.02
C ALA A 182 -12.15 21.43 -0.03
N ASP A 183 -12.93 21.99 0.90
CA ASP A 183 -13.66 21.19 1.89
C ASP A 183 -14.74 20.30 1.24
N THR A 184 -15.37 20.78 0.16
CA THR A 184 -16.38 20.06 -0.62
C THR A 184 -16.00 20.04 -2.11
N PRO A 185 -16.48 19.05 -2.89
CA PRO A 185 -16.14 18.93 -4.31
C PRO A 185 -17.03 19.82 -5.22
N TYR A 186 -17.75 20.79 -4.64
CA TYR A 186 -18.74 21.62 -5.32
C TYR A 186 -18.16 23.02 -5.57
N ASP A 187 -18.34 23.55 -6.78
CA ASP A 187 -17.91 24.90 -7.09
C ASP A 187 -18.78 25.90 -6.33
N GLU A 188 -18.18 26.96 -5.78
CA GLU A 188 -18.89 28.00 -5.00
C GLU A 188 -19.82 28.88 -5.88
N SER A 189 -19.98 28.53 -7.15
CA SER A 189 -20.40 29.44 -8.21
C SER A 189 -21.90 29.51 -8.50
N ASP A 190 -22.79 28.86 -7.73
CA ASP A 190 -24.23 29.22 -7.58
C ASP A 190 -25.08 28.15 -6.82
N ASP A 191 -24.54 26.95 -6.54
CA ASP A 191 -25.32 25.86 -5.93
C ASP A 191 -25.08 25.73 -4.41
N GLU A 192 -26.15 25.73 -3.61
CA GLU A 192 -26.10 25.46 -2.18
C GLU A 192 -25.79 23.97 -1.89
N LEU A 193 -25.08 23.69 -0.79
CA LEU A 193 -24.78 22.30 -0.34
C LEU A 193 -26.04 21.42 -0.26
N SER A 194 -27.20 22.01 0.03
CA SER A 194 -28.52 21.37 0.09
C SER A 194 -28.97 20.73 -1.23
N ALA A 195 -28.39 21.14 -2.36
CA ALA A 195 -28.67 20.54 -3.67
C ALA A 195 -27.96 19.19 -3.87
N PHE A 196 -26.91 18.92 -3.10
CA PHE A 196 -26.05 17.74 -3.27
C PHE A 196 -26.09 16.79 -2.07
N GLU A 197 -26.24 17.33 -0.85
CA GLU A 197 -25.93 16.58 0.37
C GLU A 197 -26.99 16.73 1.47
N TRP A 198 -27.20 15.65 2.23
CA TRP A 198 -28.15 15.60 3.34
C TRP A 198 -27.48 15.87 4.69
N TYR A 199 -27.73 17.03 5.28
CA TYR A 199 -27.16 17.47 6.56
C TYR A 199 -28.24 17.91 7.55
N ALA A 200 -27.85 18.36 8.75
CA ALA A 200 -28.76 18.73 9.83
C ALA A 200 -29.68 19.90 9.45
N GLY A 201 -30.82 19.99 10.15
CA GLY A 201 -31.70 21.14 10.11
C GLY A 201 -32.87 21.05 9.11
N PRO A 202 -33.80 22.01 9.19
CA PRO A 202 -35.05 22.01 8.43
C PRO A 202 -34.86 22.28 6.93
N GLU A 203 -33.79 22.97 6.54
CA GLU A 203 -33.52 23.30 5.14
C GLU A 203 -32.91 22.13 4.34
N SER A 204 -32.57 21.03 5.02
CA SER A 204 -32.02 19.81 4.41
C SER A 204 -32.77 18.57 4.93
N SER A 205 -32.12 17.72 5.72
CA SER A 205 -32.64 16.39 6.06
C SER A 205 -33.78 16.38 7.08
N HIS A 206 -34.14 17.52 7.67
CA HIS A 206 -35.05 17.60 8.82
C HIS A 206 -34.60 16.71 9.98
N ASN A 207 -33.28 16.55 10.16
CA ASN A 207 -32.67 15.69 11.16
C ASN A 207 -33.14 14.23 11.07
N LYS A 208 -33.36 13.74 9.86
CA LYS A 208 -33.76 12.35 9.58
C LYS A 208 -32.97 11.79 8.42
N VAL A 209 -32.71 10.49 8.48
CA VAL A 209 -32.20 9.73 7.33
C VAL A 209 -33.12 9.93 6.13
N GLN A 210 -32.54 10.10 4.95
CA GLN A 210 -33.23 10.34 3.69
C GLN A 210 -33.05 9.17 2.73
N LYS A 211 -33.85 9.15 1.66
CA LYS A 211 -33.72 8.14 0.60
C LYS A 211 -32.42 8.40 -0.18
N ILE A 212 -31.74 7.32 -0.56
CA ILE A 212 -30.50 7.40 -1.33
C ILE A 212 -30.74 8.02 -2.71
N GLY A 213 -29.75 8.75 -3.22
CA GLY A 213 -29.70 9.21 -4.61
C GLY A 213 -30.79 10.22 -5.00
N LYS A 214 -31.29 10.99 -4.04
CA LYS A 214 -32.34 12.01 -4.30
C LYS A 214 -31.81 13.40 -4.61
N LEU A 215 -30.58 13.69 -4.21
CA LEU A 215 -29.88 14.94 -4.50
C LEU A 215 -28.92 14.76 -5.68
N GLN A 216 -28.35 15.86 -6.16
CA GLN A 216 -27.37 15.84 -7.24
C GLN A 216 -26.12 15.05 -6.82
N PRO A 217 -25.50 14.29 -7.74
CA PRO A 217 -24.26 13.61 -7.42
C PRO A 217 -23.07 14.57 -7.37
N ASN A 218 -21.97 14.11 -6.77
CA ASN A 218 -20.67 14.75 -6.90
C ASN A 218 -20.11 14.62 -8.34
N PRO A 219 -18.98 15.28 -8.68
CA PRO A 219 -18.39 15.25 -10.03
C PRO A 219 -17.97 13.87 -10.57
N LEU A 220 -18.00 12.81 -9.74
CA LEU A 220 -17.79 11.42 -10.17
C LEU A 220 -19.11 10.66 -10.38
N GLY A 221 -20.26 11.30 -10.22
CA GLY A 221 -21.59 10.68 -10.29
C GLY A 221 -21.97 9.87 -9.04
N LEU A 222 -21.27 10.09 -7.91
CA LEU A 222 -21.55 9.45 -6.62
C LEU A 222 -22.53 10.30 -5.82
N HIS A 223 -23.50 9.66 -5.18
CA HIS A 223 -24.48 10.35 -4.34
C HIS A 223 -24.23 10.10 -2.86
N ASP A 224 -24.73 11.04 -2.04
CA ASP A 224 -24.76 10.95 -0.59
C ASP A 224 -23.35 10.70 -0.01
N MET A 225 -22.33 11.34 -0.58
CA MET A 225 -20.94 11.17 -0.13
C MET A 225 -20.68 11.95 1.15
N LEU A 226 -21.31 13.13 1.31
CA LEU A 226 -21.21 13.93 2.52
C LEU A 226 -22.59 14.00 3.15
N GLY A 227 -22.85 13.18 4.17
CA GLY A 227 -24.08 13.26 4.94
C GLY A 227 -24.94 12.03 4.74
N ASN A 228 -26.25 12.19 4.86
CA ASN A 228 -27.22 11.09 4.99
C ASN A 228 -26.82 10.10 6.10
N VAL A 229 -26.00 9.08 5.83
CA VAL A 229 -25.40 8.25 6.89
C VAL A 229 -23.89 8.20 6.80
N GLN A 230 -23.26 8.06 7.97
CA GLN A 230 -21.83 7.92 8.07
C GLN A 230 -21.42 6.53 7.58
N GLU A 231 -20.37 6.47 6.77
CA GLU A 231 -20.02 5.25 6.06
C GLU A 231 -18.80 4.56 6.65
N MET A 232 -18.95 3.27 7.00
CA MET A 232 -17.84 2.41 7.43
C MET A 232 -16.79 2.22 6.32
N THR A 233 -15.51 2.25 6.67
CA THR A 233 -14.39 1.93 5.76
C THR A 233 -13.60 0.73 6.27
N ASP A 234 -12.84 0.06 5.39
CA ASP A 234 -11.97 -1.07 5.76
C ASP A 234 -10.70 -0.64 6.52
N SER A 235 -10.49 0.67 6.66
CA SER A 235 -9.31 1.24 7.31
C SER A 235 -9.50 1.34 8.83
N LEU A 236 -8.47 0.96 9.58
CA LEU A 236 -8.38 1.30 11.01
C LEU A 236 -8.18 2.80 11.17
N TYR A 237 -8.85 3.39 12.15
CA TYR A 237 -8.67 4.79 12.49
C TYR A 237 -7.27 5.03 13.04
N ARG A 238 -6.55 5.98 12.46
CA ARG A 238 -5.19 6.36 12.85
C ARG A 238 -5.05 7.86 12.82
N VAL A 239 -4.44 8.42 13.86
CA VAL A 239 -4.16 9.85 13.95
C VAL A 239 -2.96 10.21 13.07
N GLU A 240 -1.81 9.56 13.22
CA GLU A 240 -0.62 9.86 12.38
C GLU A 240 0.20 8.62 12.05
N TYR A 241 0.60 7.84 13.07
CA TYR A 241 1.45 6.66 12.91
C TYR A 241 1.01 5.52 13.82
N TYR A 242 1.69 4.37 13.74
CA TYR A 242 1.45 3.23 14.62
C TYR A 242 1.80 3.57 16.09
N GLN A 243 0.81 3.95 16.87
CA GLN A 243 0.94 4.28 18.30
C GLN A 243 0.89 3.05 19.22
N GLY A 244 0.88 1.83 18.66
CA GLY A 244 0.65 0.60 19.43
C GLY A 244 -0.77 0.43 19.95
N ARG A 245 -1.70 1.31 19.56
CA ARG A 245 -3.15 1.18 19.75
C ARG A 245 -3.77 0.77 18.43
N SER A 246 -4.58 -0.29 18.43
CA SER A 246 -5.17 -0.82 17.19
C SER A 246 -6.22 0.11 16.59
N GLY A 247 -6.88 0.94 17.41
CA GLY A 247 -7.97 1.83 16.99
C GLY A 247 -9.27 1.09 16.66
N GLY A 248 -10.35 1.85 16.51
CA GLY A 248 -11.58 1.42 15.85
C GLY A 248 -11.46 1.41 14.32
N PHE A 249 -12.57 1.14 13.63
CA PHE A 249 -12.64 1.38 12.18
C PHE A 249 -12.90 2.87 11.93
N ALA A 250 -12.41 3.38 10.79
CA ALA A 250 -12.71 4.74 10.38
C ALA A 250 -14.07 4.80 9.69
N ALA A 251 -14.87 5.81 10.05
CA ALA A 251 -16.13 6.10 9.39
C ALA A 251 -16.11 7.52 8.81
N ARG A 252 -16.66 7.72 7.61
CA ARG A 252 -16.48 8.94 6.80
C ARG A 252 -17.79 9.63 6.41
N GLY A 253 -17.71 10.89 5.99
CA GLY A 253 -18.79 11.64 5.34
C GLY A 253 -19.75 12.39 6.26
N GLY A 254 -19.77 12.10 7.56
CA GLY A 254 -20.79 12.66 8.45
C GLY A 254 -22.14 11.98 8.24
N HIS A 255 -23.22 12.58 8.72
CA HIS A 255 -24.57 12.01 8.66
C HIS A 255 -25.64 13.12 8.74
N TYR A 256 -26.92 12.77 8.63
CA TYR A 256 -28.09 13.66 8.66
C TYR A 256 -28.25 14.56 9.92
N LEU A 257 -27.35 14.48 10.90
CA LEU A 257 -27.31 15.34 12.10
C LEU A 257 -26.00 16.15 12.17
N THR A 258 -25.20 16.12 11.11
CA THR A 258 -23.98 16.93 11.00
C THR A 258 -24.38 18.30 10.47
N GLU A 259 -23.89 19.37 11.09
CA GLU A 259 -24.14 20.74 10.63
C GLU A 259 -23.47 20.99 9.27
N ASP A 260 -24.00 21.91 8.48
CA ASP A 260 -23.50 22.26 7.14
C ASP A 260 -22.03 22.69 7.12
N THR A 261 -21.62 23.55 8.07
CA THR A 261 -20.23 24.03 8.21
C THR A 261 -19.23 22.91 8.54
N ASP A 262 -19.76 21.76 8.93
CA ASP A 262 -19.02 20.60 9.40
C ASP A 262 -18.97 19.49 8.34
N MET A 263 -19.61 19.70 7.18
CA MET A 263 -19.69 18.78 6.04
C MET A 263 -18.47 18.91 5.16
N THR A 264 -17.43 18.11 5.43
CA THR A 264 -16.20 18.13 4.65
C THR A 264 -15.83 16.73 4.17
N SER A 265 -15.18 16.66 3.02
CA SER A 265 -14.62 15.43 2.46
C SER A 265 -13.60 14.77 3.39
N SER A 266 -12.92 15.53 4.24
CA SER A 266 -11.98 15.03 5.24
C SER A 266 -12.64 14.54 6.54
N LYS A 267 -13.94 14.79 6.77
CA LYS A 267 -14.61 14.48 8.04
C LYS A 267 -14.63 12.97 8.35
N ARG A 268 -13.94 12.58 9.41
CA ARG A 268 -13.83 11.20 9.87
C ARG A 268 -14.12 11.07 11.36
N SER A 269 -14.59 9.90 11.79
CA SER A 269 -14.63 9.50 13.20
C SER A 269 -13.99 8.14 13.41
N GLU A 270 -13.53 7.93 14.64
CA GLU A 270 -13.19 6.60 15.14
C GLU A 270 -14.45 5.92 15.66
N GLU A 271 -14.76 4.74 15.13
CA GLU A 271 -15.87 3.92 15.59
C GLU A 271 -15.36 2.63 16.22
N PRO A 272 -15.61 2.38 17.52
CA PRO A 272 -15.17 1.14 18.13
C PRO A 272 -16.02 -0.03 17.61
N PHE A 273 -15.44 -1.22 17.50
CA PHE A 273 -16.19 -2.43 17.12
C PHE A 273 -17.27 -2.81 18.14
N TYR A 274 -17.07 -2.44 19.40
CA TYR A 274 -17.99 -2.70 20.51
C TYR A 274 -18.21 -1.41 21.31
N ILE A 275 -19.45 -1.17 21.72
CA ILE A 275 -19.86 -0.09 22.60
C ILE A 275 -20.45 -0.66 23.89
N GLY A 276 -20.36 0.08 24.98
CA GLY A 276 -20.90 -0.34 26.27
C GLY A 276 -20.05 0.15 27.43
N SER A 277 -20.25 -0.48 28.58
CA SER A 277 -19.42 -0.26 29.77
C SER A 277 -19.23 -1.57 30.53
N VAL A 278 -18.28 -1.58 31.46
CA VAL A 278 -18.05 -2.72 32.35
C VAL A 278 -19.33 -3.12 33.09
N ASP A 279 -20.09 -2.14 33.57
CA ASP A 279 -21.30 -2.40 34.38
C ASP A 279 -22.53 -2.82 33.55
N LYS A 280 -22.61 -2.37 32.29
CA LYS A 280 -23.78 -2.58 31.42
C LYS A 280 -23.56 -3.65 30.35
N GLY A 281 -22.35 -4.22 30.29
CA GLY A 281 -21.92 -5.13 29.24
C GLY A 281 -21.47 -4.41 27.97
N MET A 282 -20.57 -5.07 27.23
CA MET A 282 -20.13 -4.66 25.90
C MET A 282 -21.01 -5.35 24.85
N LYS A 283 -21.39 -4.61 23.80
CA LYS A 283 -22.12 -5.14 22.65
C LYS A 283 -21.54 -4.60 21.34
N PRO A 284 -21.71 -5.31 20.21
CA PRO A 284 -21.33 -4.78 18.91
C PRO A 284 -21.91 -3.38 18.65
N ASN A 285 -21.09 -2.50 18.06
CA ASN A 285 -21.47 -1.12 17.77
C ASN A 285 -22.44 -1.05 16.58
N ALA A 286 -23.63 -0.52 16.81
CA ALA A 286 -24.62 -0.22 15.77
C ALA A 286 -25.31 1.11 16.12
N LYS A 287 -25.40 2.02 15.15
CA LYS A 287 -25.94 3.37 15.34
C LYS A 287 -26.96 3.73 14.24
N PRO A 288 -27.99 4.55 14.53
CA PRO A 288 -28.92 5.06 13.52
C PRO A 288 -28.28 5.95 12.46
N THR A 289 -27.09 6.48 12.73
CA THR A 289 -26.34 7.38 11.85
C THR A 289 -25.27 6.67 11.04
N MET A 290 -25.14 5.34 11.16
CA MET A 290 -24.03 4.59 10.57
C MET A 290 -24.55 3.54 9.59
N GLY A 291 -24.06 3.63 8.35
CA GLY A 291 -24.27 2.69 7.26
C GLY A 291 -22.96 2.39 6.55
N PHE A 292 -23.03 2.05 5.26
CA PHE A 292 -21.85 1.73 4.47
C PHE A 292 -22.15 1.77 2.98
N ARG A 293 -21.08 1.91 2.17
CA ARG A 293 -21.09 1.63 0.74
C ARG A 293 -20.06 0.57 0.40
N LEU A 294 -20.15 0.07 -0.83
CA LEU A 294 -19.34 -1.04 -1.30
C LEU A 294 -18.19 -0.55 -2.20
N ALA A 295 -17.14 -1.34 -2.30
CA ALA A 295 -16.10 -1.22 -3.30
C ALA A 295 -15.78 -2.62 -3.86
N ILE A 296 -15.14 -2.66 -5.03
CA ILE A 296 -14.68 -3.93 -5.62
C ILE A 296 -13.16 -4.03 -5.47
N GLY A 297 -12.73 -5.02 -4.68
CA GLY A 297 -11.34 -5.39 -4.49
C GLY A 297 -10.89 -6.52 -5.39
N ILE A 298 -9.58 -6.68 -5.49
CA ILE A 298 -8.94 -7.84 -6.10
C ILE A 298 -7.59 -8.09 -5.42
N PRO A 299 -7.15 -9.35 -5.25
CA PRO A 299 -5.80 -9.63 -4.75
C PRO A 299 -4.73 -9.06 -5.69
N ILE A 300 -3.56 -8.76 -5.15
CA ILE A 300 -2.43 -8.19 -5.95
C ILE A 300 -1.78 -9.27 -6.81
N MET A 301 -1.56 -10.47 -6.27
CA MET A 301 -0.88 -11.58 -6.94
C MET A 301 -1.91 -12.57 -7.52
N THR A 302 -2.63 -12.16 -8.57
CA THR A 302 -3.77 -12.93 -9.11
C THR A 302 -3.37 -14.15 -9.93
N ASP A 303 -2.28 -14.06 -10.70
CA ASP A 303 -1.71 -15.16 -11.50
C ASP A 303 -0.23 -14.90 -11.85
N ASN A 304 0.41 -15.88 -12.50
CA ASN A 304 1.82 -15.79 -12.89
C ASN A 304 2.13 -14.60 -13.82
N LYS A 305 1.17 -14.15 -14.64
CA LYS A 305 1.37 -12.98 -15.51
C LYS A 305 1.35 -11.70 -14.69
N ALA A 306 0.40 -11.58 -13.76
CA ALA A 306 0.34 -10.46 -12.83
C ALA A 306 1.61 -10.37 -11.96
N ILE A 307 2.11 -11.51 -11.47
CA ILE A 307 3.35 -11.58 -10.69
C ILE A 307 4.56 -11.13 -11.53
N ALA A 308 4.70 -11.65 -12.75
CA ALA A 308 5.80 -11.25 -13.63
C ALA A 308 5.75 -9.76 -13.99
N GLN A 309 4.55 -9.22 -14.22
CA GLN A 309 4.36 -7.79 -14.47
C GLN A 309 4.70 -6.94 -13.23
N LEU A 310 4.27 -7.36 -12.04
CA LEU A 310 4.63 -6.72 -10.77
C LEU A 310 6.15 -6.72 -10.55
N GLN A 311 6.84 -7.83 -10.81
CA GLN A 311 8.30 -7.92 -10.69
C GLN A 311 9.00 -6.95 -11.64
N LYS A 312 8.56 -6.90 -12.91
CA LYS A 312 9.08 -5.96 -13.90
C LYS A 312 8.86 -4.51 -13.49
N ASP A 313 7.66 -4.20 -13.01
CA ASP A 313 7.27 -2.85 -12.62
C ASP A 313 7.93 -2.40 -11.32
N TRP A 314 8.24 -3.34 -10.41
CA TRP A 314 8.86 -3.08 -9.12
C TRP A 314 10.21 -2.37 -9.24
N GLU A 315 11.06 -2.80 -10.17
CA GLU A 315 12.36 -2.17 -10.40
C GLU A 315 12.22 -0.72 -10.88
N SER A 316 11.26 -0.47 -11.78
CA SER A 316 10.97 0.88 -12.28
C SER A 316 10.36 1.74 -11.18
N HIS A 317 9.42 1.19 -10.42
CA HIS A 317 8.75 1.89 -9.32
C HIS A 317 9.76 2.32 -8.24
N ARG A 318 10.68 1.44 -7.83
CA ARG A 318 11.72 1.78 -6.82
C ARG A 318 12.73 2.81 -7.31
N LYS A 319 12.98 2.91 -8.61
CA LYS A 319 13.89 3.92 -9.19
C LYS A 319 13.17 5.26 -9.47
N GLY A 320 11.85 5.24 -9.61
CA GLY A 320 11.00 6.40 -9.92
C GLY A 320 10.20 6.91 -8.71
N ASP A 321 8.88 6.96 -8.84
CA ASP A 321 8.00 7.57 -7.82
C ASP A 321 7.99 6.83 -6.48
N GLY A 322 8.23 5.52 -6.48
CA GLY A 322 8.44 4.75 -5.27
C GLY A 322 9.57 5.31 -4.42
N ALA A 323 10.66 5.83 -5.02
CA ALA A 323 11.79 6.44 -4.30
C ALA A 323 11.42 7.71 -3.51
N LYS A 324 10.30 8.36 -3.84
CA LYS A 324 9.85 9.60 -3.20
C LYS A 324 8.92 9.35 -2.00
N MET A 325 8.42 8.11 -1.83
CA MET A 325 7.51 7.78 -0.73
C MET A 325 8.26 7.64 0.60
N PRO A 326 7.67 8.03 1.75
CA PRO A 326 8.32 7.97 3.07
C PRO A 326 8.88 6.58 3.42
N ALA A 327 8.15 5.51 3.04
CA ALA A 327 8.61 4.14 3.20
C ALA A 327 9.91 3.85 2.43
N ALA A 328 10.05 4.40 1.21
CA ALA A 328 11.27 4.29 0.44
C ALA A 328 12.38 5.21 0.93
N VAL A 329 12.10 6.37 1.55
CA VAL A 329 13.13 7.20 2.20
C VAL A 329 13.68 6.50 3.46
N SER A 330 12.86 5.66 4.12
CA SER A 330 13.27 4.81 5.23
C SER A 330 14.07 3.56 4.81
N VAL A 331 14.02 3.16 3.53
CA VAL A 331 14.77 1.98 3.00
C VAL A 331 15.61 2.29 1.75
N SER A 332 15.77 3.56 1.39
CA SER A 332 16.67 4.02 0.33
C SER A 332 18.07 4.00 0.90
N ASP A 333 19.03 3.57 0.10
CA ASP A 333 20.44 3.62 0.44
C ASP A 333 20.82 5.01 0.94
N THR A 334 20.92 5.18 2.27
CA THR A 334 21.38 6.39 2.95
C THR A 334 22.85 6.70 2.65
N SER A 335 23.44 6.03 1.67
CA SER A 335 24.85 6.06 1.29
C SER A 335 25.14 6.91 0.04
N THR A 336 24.15 7.43 -0.68
CA THR A 336 24.40 8.14 -1.97
C THR A 336 23.81 9.54 -2.11
N LYS A 337 23.50 10.21 -0.99
CA LYS A 337 23.62 11.68 -0.96
C LYS A 337 24.92 12.01 -0.25
N GLU A 338 25.76 12.85 -0.85
CA GLU A 338 26.96 13.42 -0.25
C GLU A 338 26.58 14.10 1.08
N ALA A 339 26.51 13.29 2.12
CA ALA A 339 26.44 13.75 3.48
C ALA A 339 27.78 14.41 3.72
N ILE A 340 27.77 15.66 4.18
CA ILE A 340 28.82 16.07 5.12
C ILE A 340 28.80 14.96 6.18
N PRO A 341 29.84 14.11 6.30
CA PRO A 341 29.80 13.00 7.24
C PRO A 341 29.47 13.60 8.61
N ALA A 342 28.57 12.99 9.38
CA ALA A 342 28.26 13.52 10.71
C ALA A 342 29.54 13.74 11.57
N ASN A 343 30.60 12.99 11.27
CA ASN A 343 31.97 13.21 11.77
C ASN A 343 32.60 14.56 11.36
N GLU A 344 32.36 15.05 10.15
CA GLU A 344 32.73 16.42 9.75
C GLU A 344 31.89 17.48 10.44
N ALA A 345 30.60 17.24 10.63
CA ALA A 345 29.73 18.17 11.37
C ALA A 345 30.17 18.26 12.84
N LEU A 346 30.55 17.14 13.47
CA LEU A 346 31.17 17.11 14.80
C LEU A 346 32.50 17.88 14.82
N LYS A 347 33.39 17.67 13.85
CA LYS A 347 34.65 18.44 13.73
C LYS A 347 34.42 19.93 13.52
N ARG A 348 33.34 20.33 12.83
CA ARG A 348 32.95 21.74 12.67
C ARG A 348 32.45 22.31 13.99
N LEU A 349 31.62 21.58 14.72
CA LEU A 349 31.18 21.96 16.07
C LEU A 349 32.36 22.11 17.04
N ASP A 350 33.33 21.19 17.00
CA ASP A 350 34.55 21.29 17.83
C ASP A 350 35.32 22.59 17.51
N ARG A 351 35.52 22.92 16.22
CA ARG A 351 36.17 24.18 15.80
C ARG A 351 35.39 25.43 16.21
N ILE A 352 34.06 25.38 16.13
CA ILE A 352 33.18 26.47 16.57
C ILE A 352 33.30 26.65 18.09
N GLY A 353 33.28 25.56 18.86
CA GLY A 353 33.45 25.57 20.31
C GLY A 353 34.81 26.15 20.75
N GLU A 354 35.89 25.78 20.07
CA GLU A 354 37.22 26.34 20.31
C GLU A 354 37.29 27.85 19.99
N ALA A 355 36.70 28.27 18.88
CA ALA A 355 36.65 29.68 18.49
C ALA A 355 35.81 30.52 19.47
N LEU A 356 34.67 30.01 19.91
CA LEU A 356 33.78 30.66 20.88
C LEU A 356 34.43 30.74 22.27
N THR A 357 35.17 29.71 22.68
CA THR A 357 35.95 29.72 23.93
C THR A 357 37.03 30.80 23.93
N LYS A 358 37.72 30.98 22.79
CA LYS A 358 38.70 32.06 22.61
C LYS A 358 38.07 33.45 22.58
N ALA A 359 36.81 33.56 22.17
CA ALA A 359 36.06 34.82 22.07
C ALA A 359 35.37 35.26 23.38
N GLY A 360 35.45 34.47 24.46
CA GLY A 360 34.95 34.87 25.79
C GLY A 360 33.43 34.91 25.96
N LEU A 361 32.67 34.17 25.14
CA LEU A 361 31.20 34.15 25.16
C LEU A 361 30.59 33.29 26.31
N SER A 362 29.34 33.60 26.67
CA SER A 362 28.61 33.12 27.86
C SER A 362 28.37 31.60 27.91
N ASP A 363 28.32 31.04 29.12
CA ASP A 363 28.17 29.59 29.37
C ASP A 363 26.86 28.97 28.80
N SER A 364 25.82 29.77 28.58
CA SER A 364 24.57 29.32 27.95
C SER A 364 24.80 28.79 26.53
N LEU A 365 25.64 29.47 25.74
CA LEU A 365 25.92 29.11 24.34
C LEU A 365 26.81 27.86 24.26
N LYS A 366 27.69 27.66 25.25
CA LYS A 366 28.49 26.43 25.39
C LYS A 366 27.58 25.23 25.67
N ASN A 367 26.60 25.39 26.55
CA ASN A 367 25.65 24.33 26.88
C ASN A 367 24.78 23.93 25.68
N GLU A 368 24.32 24.88 24.87
CA GLU A 368 23.59 24.58 23.62
C GLU A 368 24.46 23.87 22.58
N LEU A 369 25.74 24.25 22.46
CA LEU A 369 26.68 23.61 21.55
C LEU A 369 26.97 22.16 21.99
N GLU A 370 27.19 21.92 23.29
CA GLU A 370 27.36 20.58 23.84
C GLU A 370 26.08 19.73 23.71
N GLY A 371 24.90 20.32 23.92
CA GLY A 371 23.62 19.65 23.66
C GLY A 371 23.48 19.22 22.20
N THR A 372 23.79 20.12 21.27
CA THR A 372 23.78 19.84 19.82
C THR A 372 24.80 18.75 19.45
N ARG A 373 25.99 18.79 20.06
CA ARG A 373 27.04 17.77 19.89
C ARG A 373 26.57 16.41 20.39
N SER A 374 25.94 16.35 21.57
CA SER A 374 25.39 15.12 22.14
C SER A 374 24.31 14.52 21.24
N SER A 375 23.35 15.32 20.77
CA SER A 375 22.30 14.84 19.87
C SER A 375 22.86 14.33 18.54
N LEU A 376 23.89 14.99 18.01
CA LEU A 376 24.56 14.53 16.79
C LEU A 376 25.34 13.22 17.02
N LEU A 377 25.99 13.05 18.17
CA LEU A 377 26.63 11.79 18.57
C LEU A 377 25.62 10.67 18.73
N ASP A 378 24.47 10.93 19.34
CA ASP A 378 23.39 9.95 19.48
C ASP A 378 22.88 9.51 18.11
N MET A 379 22.70 10.45 17.18
CA MET A 379 22.30 10.13 15.80
C MET A 379 23.35 9.28 15.07
N VAL A 380 24.64 9.56 15.25
CA VAL A 380 25.74 8.73 14.72
C VAL A 380 25.72 7.33 15.32
N ASN A 381 25.50 7.22 16.62
CA ASN A 381 25.45 5.94 17.33
C ASN A 381 24.23 5.10 16.92
N VAL A 382 23.06 5.72 16.78
CA VAL A 382 21.85 5.05 16.29
C VAL A 382 22.06 4.54 14.87
N ARG A 383 22.66 5.35 14.00
CA ARG A 383 22.98 4.94 12.63
C ARG A 383 23.97 3.78 12.59
N ARG A 384 25.06 3.86 13.35
CA ARG A 384 26.04 2.77 13.46
C ARG A 384 25.39 1.48 13.93
N LYS A 385 24.49 1.56 14.92
CA LYS A 385 23.76 0.40 15.42
C LYS A 385 22.82 -0.19 14.36
N ALA A 386 22.12 0.65 13.61
CA ALA A 386 21.29 0.22 12.49
C ALA A 386 22.12 -0.49 11.41
N ASP A 387 23.28 0.06 11.04
CA ASP A 387 24.20 -0.57 10.10
C ASP A 387 24.71 -1.93 10.59
N GLU A 388 25.01 -2.07 11.89
CA GLU A 388 25.40 -3.32 12.54
C GLU A 388 24.28 -4.37 12.54
N ASP A 389 23.04 -3.96 12.83
CA ASP A 389 21.88 -4.85 12.83
C ASP A 389 21.53 -5.30 11.40
N SER A 390 21.57 -4.39 10.42
CA SER A 390 21.43 -4.72 9.00
C SER A 390 22.52 -5.68 8.52
N ALA A 391 23.78 -5.44 8.92
CA ALA A 391 24.89 -6.31 8.58
C ALA A 391 24.70 -7.73 9.11
N ARG A 392 24.24 -7.90 10.35
CA ARG A 392 23.95 -9.23 10.92
C ARG A 392 22.89 -9.99 10.14
N VAL A 393 21.83 -9.32 9.71
CA VAL A 393 20.76 -9.94 8.93
C VAL A 393 21.29 -10.39 7.57
N TRP A 394 21.95 -9.49 6.83
CA TRP A 394 22.48 -9.81 5.51
C TRP A 394 23.57 -10.89 5.55
N VAL A 395 24.43 -10.90 6.56
CA VAL A 395 25.43 -11.95 6.79
C VAL A 395 24.74 -13.31 6.94
N LYS A 396 23.67 -13.39 7.73
CA LYS A 396 22.92 -14.63 7.92
C LYS A 396 22.31 -15.12 6.60
N ILE A 397 21.66 -14.23 5.85
CA ILE A 397 21.06 -14.53 4.54
C ILE A 397 22.15 -15.02 3.56
N ALA A 398 23.31 -14.37 3.52
CA ALA A 398 24.44 -14.76 2.67
C ALA A 398 24.91 -16.19 2.98
N CYS A 399 25.09 -16.51 4.26
CA CYS A 399 25.51 -17.83 4.70
C CYS A 399 24.47 -18.90 4.38
N GLU A 400 23.17 -18.62 4.61
CA GLU A 400 22.07 -19.53 4.26
C GLU A 400 22.01 -19.79 2.76
N ARG A 401 22.21 -18.76 1.94
CA ARG A 401 22.26 -18.89 0.48
C ARG A 401 23.49 -19.69 0.03
N GLY A 402 24.64 -19.49 0.67
CA GLY A 402 25.83 -20.30 0.46
C GLY A 402 25.62 -21.79 0.79
N MET A 403 24.90 -22.07 1.87
CA MET A 403 24.51 -23.44 2.21
C MET A 403 23.58 -24.05 1.17
N TYR A 404 22.58 -23.30 0.72
CA TYR A 404 21.69 -23.70 -0.36
C TYR A 404 22.47 -24.04 -1.64
N LEU A 405 23.44 -23.20 -2.01
CA LEU A 405 24.33 -23.47 -3.15
C LEU A 405 25.09 -24.78 -2.98
N SER A 406 25.72 -24.99 -1.83
CA SER A 406 26.47 -26.22 -1.54
C SER A 406 25.62 -27.49 -1.69
N VAL A 407 24.38 -27.48 -1.19
CA VAL A 407 23.47 -28.64 -1.32
C VAL A 407 23.07 -28.89 -2.77
N ASN A 408 22.72 -27.85 -3.52
CA ASN A 408 22.28 -28.01 -4.91
C ASN A 408 23.44 -28.34 -5.85
N LEU A 409 24.65 -27.82 -5.62
CA LEU A 409 25.86 -28.19 -6.33
C LEU A 409 26.19 -29.67 -6.14
N HIS A 410 26.15 -30.16 -4.90
CA HIS A 410 26.37 -31.58 -4.63
C HIS A 410 25.28 -32.46 -5.26
N GLY A 411 24.01 -32.04 -5.14
CA GLY A 411 22.89 -32.72 -5.79
C GLY A 411 23.04 -32.81 -7.31
N TYR A 412 23.50 -31.73 -7.95
CA TYR A 412 23.79 -31.70 -9.37
C TYR A 412 24.93 -32.67 -9.72
N GLU A 413 26.06 -32.63 -9.01
CA GLU A 413 27.21 -33.51 -9.26
C GLU A 413 26.86 -35.00 -9.18
N VAL A 414 25.99 -35.38 -8.23
CA VAL A 414 25.53 -36.76 -8.07
C VAL A 414 24.57 -37.19 -9.19
N THR A 415 23.80 -36.26 -9.77
CA THR A 415 22.71 -36.59 -10.70
C THR A 415 23.00 -36.27 -12.17
N LYS A 416 24.01 -35.45 -12.49
CA LYS A 416 24.29 -34.97 -13.86
C LYS A 416 24.57 -36.07 -14.89
N ASN A 417 25.11 -37.21 -14.45
CA ASN A 417 25.42 -38.36 -15.32
C ASN A 417 24.43 -39.52 -15.13
N ALA A 418 23.25 -39.26 -14.58
CA ALA A 418 22.35 -40.32 -14.18
C ALA A 418 21.70 -41.04 -15.38
N PRO A 419 21.52 -42.38 -15.28
CA PRO A 419 21.04 -43.17 -16.40
C PRO A 419 19.51 -43.14 -16.56
N THR A 420 18.76 -42.71 -15.55
CA THR A 420 17.28 -42.74 -15.56
C THR A 420 16.68 -41.37 -15.78
N GLU A 421 15.54 -41.33 -16.47
CA GLU A 421 14.83 -40.10 -16.82
C GLU A 421 14.44 -39.26 -15.59
N LYS A 422 13.99 -39.92 -14.51
CA LYS A 422 13.66 -39.26 -13.24
C LYS A 422 14.86 -38.56 -12.60
N LEU A 423 16.06 -39.11 -12.74
CA LEU A 423 17.28 -38.50 -12.20
C LEU A 423 17.83 -37.40 -13.11
N LYS A 424 17.63 -37.49 -14.43
CA LYS A 424 17.93 -36.40 -15.36
C LYS A 424 17.09 -35.16 -15.09
N GLN A 425 15.78 -35.32 -14.91
CA GLN A 425 14.89 -34.22 -14.50
C GLN A 425 15.34 -33.58 -13.18
N ARG A 426 15.86 -34.39 -12.25
CA ARG A 426 16.38 -33.90 -10.98
C ARG A 426 17.71 -33.14 -11.15
N ALA A 427 18.56 -33.57 -12.09
CA ALA A 427 19.79 -32.86 -12.45
C ALA A 427 19.48 -31.49 -13.05
N GLU A 428 18.52 -31.40 -13.97
CA GLU A 428 18.06 -30.14 -14.56
C GLU A 428 17.52 -29.17 -13.48
N GLN A 429 16.75 -29.68 -12.51
CA GLN A 429 16.27 -28.87 -11.39
C GLN A 429 17.43 -28.36 -10.52
N PHE A 430 18.43 -29.19 -10.23
CA PHE A 430 19.60 -28.76 -9.47
C PHE A 430 20.43 -27.73 -10.24
N GLU A 431 20.62 -27.91 -11.55
CA GLU A 431 21.32 -26.96 -12.41
C GLU A 431 20.64 -25.58 -12.39
N TYR A 432 19.31 -25.55 -12.54
CA TYR A 432 18.52 -24.33 -12.44
C TYR A 432 18.68 -23.66 -11.05
N ASN A 433 18.56 -24.44 -9.98
CA ASN A 433 18.71 -23.96 -8.61
C ASN A 433 20.10 -23.38 -8.34
N VAL A 434 21.16 -23.99 -8.89
CA VAL A 434 22.53 -23.46 -8.77
C VAL A 434 22.65 -22.13 -9.51
N LYS A 435 22.16 -22.05 -10.75
CA LYS A 435 22.22 -20.81 -11.54
C LYS A 435 21.50 -19.65 -10.85
N SER A 436 20.22 -19.85 -10.49
CA SER A 436 19.44 -18.83 -9.78
C SER A 436 20.01 -18.54 -8.39
N GLY A 437 20.53 -19.56 -7.71
CA GLY A 437 21.19 -19.39 -6.42
C GLY A 437 22.42 -18.49 -6.48
N LEU A 438 23.22 -18.59 -7.54
CA LEU A 438 24.43 -17.77 -7.73
C LEU A 438 24.11 -16.31 -8.07
N GLU A 439 23.06 -16.08 -8.87
CA GLU A 439 22.54 -14.73 -9.16
C GLU A 439 22.11 -14.04 -7.85
N ASN A 440 21.23 -14.69 -7.07
CA ASN A 440 20.81 -14.21 -5.75
C ASN A 440 21.99 -14.00 -4.78
N TYR A 441 22.96 -14.92 -4.77
CA TYR A 441 24.13 -14.82 -3.92
C TYR A 441 25.02 -13.63 -4.29
N SER A 442 25.15 -13.35 -5.59
CA SER A 442 25.87 -12.18 -6.10
C SER A 442 25.21 -10.88 -5.65
N GLU A 443 23.89 -10.78 -5.75
CA GLU A 443 23.11 -9.63 -5.27
C GLU A 443 23.29 -9.39 -3.77
N ILE A 444 23.29 -10.46 -2.96
CA ILE A 444 23.56 -10.35 -1.52
C ILE A 444 24.95 -9.75 -1.24
N MET A 445 25.97 -10.08 -2.06
CA MET A 445 27.30 -9.47 -1.93
C MET A 445 27.28 -7.97 -2.24
N VAL A 446 26.44 -7.54 -3.19
CA VAL A 446 26.20 -6.11 -3.46
C VAL A 446 25.62 -5.43 -2.22
N GLU A 447 24.58 -6.02 -1.62
CA GLU A 447 23.92 -5.43 -0.44
C GLU A 447 24.86 -5.38 0.78
N LEU A 448 25.67 -6.41 1.00
CA LEU A 448 26.70 -6.39 2.05
C LEU A 448 27.73 -5.28 1.82
N ALA A 449 28.16 -5.06 0.58
CA ALA A 449 29.15 -4.03 0.24
C ALA A 449 28.66 -2.58 0.37
N LYS A 450 27.35 -2.37 0.56
CA LYS A 450 26.78 -1.04 0.85
C LYS A 450 26.93 -0.66 2.32
N LEU A 451 27.15 -1.63 3.20
CA LEU A 451 27.28 -1.45 4.64
C LEU A 451 28.74 -1.17 5.03
N PRO A 452 28.99 -0.55 6.19
CA PRO A 452 30.34 -0.39 6.70
C PRO A 452 31.06 -1.73 6.81
N LYS A 453 32.23 -1.84 6.18
CA LYS A 453 33.00 -3.11 6.12
C LYS A 453 33.22 -3.75 7.49
N GLU A 454 33.52 -2.93 8.50
CA GLU A 454 33.72 -3.38 9.88
C GLU A 454 32.46 -4.02 10.47
N ALA A 455 31.28 -3.43 10.23
CA ALA A 455 30.01 -3.96 10.70
C ALA A 455 29.72 -5.35 10.08
N VAL A 456 30.00 -5.52 8.79
CA VAL A 456 29.85 -6.80 8.09
C VAL A 456 30.82 -7.86 8.61
N VAL A 457 32.10 -7.51 8.76
CA VAL A 457 33.12 -8.44 9.29
C VAL A 457 32.81 -8.85 10.72
N ASN A 458 32.32 -7.92 11.55
CA ASN A 458 31.85 -8.21 12.91
C ASN A 458 30.61 -9.11 12.89
N GLY A 459 29.68 -8.89 11.95
CA GLY A 459 28.51 -9.75 11.73
C GLY A 459 28.89 -11.20 11.46
N PHE A 460 29.84 -11.44 10.55
CA PHE A 460 30.37 -12.79 10.30
C PHE A 460 31.00 -13.41 11.54
N THR A 461 31.79 -12.63 12.27
CA THR A 461 32.49 -13.08 13.48
C THR A 461 31.52 -13.49 14.60
N GLU A 462 30.49 -12.68 14.87
CA GLU A 462 29.48 -12.99 15.87
C GLU A 462 28.58 -14.17 15.45
N TYR A 463 28.30 -14.31 14.15
CA TYR A 463 27.54 -15.46 13.66
C TYR A 463 28.34 -16.76 13.81
N ALA A 464 29.61 -16.78 13.39
CA ALA A 464 30.51 -17.92 13.57
C ALA A 464 30.62 -18.29 15.06
N LYS A 465 30.84 -17.31 15.95
CA LYS A 465 30.91 -17.51 17.41
C LYS A 465 29.64 -18.11 17.98
N THR A 466 28.47 -17.69 17.51
CA THR A 466 27.18 -18.26 17.92
C THR A 466 27.07 -19.73 17.53
N MET A 467 27.52 -20.09 16.32
CA MET A 467 27.51 -21.47 15.83
C MET A 467 28.55 -22.34 16.56
N THR A 468 29.73 -21.80 16.87
CA THR A 468 30.75 -22.49 17.68
C THR A 468 30.23 -22.83 19.07
N LYS A 469 29.53 -21.90 19.74
CA LYS A 469 28.89 -22.18 21.04
C LYS A 469 27.89 -23.35 20.97
N LYS A 470 27.13 -23.46 19.87
CA LYS A 470 26.21 -24.59 19.65
C LYS A 470 26.99 -25.90 19.45
N LEU A 471 28.05 -25.86 18.66
CA LEU A 471 28.93 -27.00 18.41
C LEU A 471 29.56 -27.51 19.72
N ASP A 472 30.07 -26.61 20.56
CA ASP A 472 30.68 -26.97 21.84
C ASP A 472 29.67 -27.60 22.80
N LYS A 473 28.43 -27.09 22.81
CA LYS A 473 27.34 -27.67 23.60
C LYS A 473 26.98 -29.08 23.14
N GLU A 474 26.88 -29.32 21.82
CA GLU A 474 26.62 -30.68 21.30
C GLU A 474 27.78 -31.64 21.59
N LYS A 475 29.04 -31.18 21.52
CA LYS A 475 30.22 -31.99 21.86
C LYS A 475 30.29 -32.41 23.34
N GLN A 476 29.71 -31.61 24.24
CA GLN A 476 29.67 -31.87 25.68
C GLN A 476 28.48 -32.73 26.11
N GLY A 477 27.49 -32.96 25.24
CA GLY A 477 26.31 -33.79 25.51
C GLY A 477 26.56 -35.30 25.38
N GLU A 478 25.51 -36.09 25.62
CA GLU A 478 25.56 -37.55 25.44
C GLU A 478 25.79 -37.92 23.97
N LYS A 479 26.78 -38.78 23.73
CA LYS A 479 27.15 -39.23 22.38
C LYS A 479 26.22 -40.33 21.91
N ASN A 480 25.47 -40.03 20.87
CA ASN A 480 24.72 -40.97 20.04
C ASN A 480 24.83 -40.59 18.55
N GLU A 481 24.40 -41.48 17.66
CA GLU A 481 24.48 -41.27 16.20
C GLU A 481 23.82 -39.95 15.74
N GLY A 482 22.73 -39.54 16.40
CA GLY A 482 22.09 -38.25 16.15
C GLY A 482 22.98 -37.05 16.52
N SER A 483 23.69 -37.12 17.65
CA SER A 483 24.63 -36.09 18.09
C SER A 483 25.86 -35.98 17.18
N GLU A 484 26.40 -37.09 16.68
CA GLU A 484 27.56 -37.10 15.78
C GLU A 484 27.22 -36.44 14.44
N ASN A 485 26.03 -36.72 13.90
CA ASN A 485 25.53 -36.07 12.69
C ASN A 485 25.34 -34.56 12.88
N ARG A 486 24.80 -34.11 14.04
CA ARG A 486 24.65 -32.68 14.34
C ARG A 486 26.00 -31.98 14.52
N ILE A 487 26.98 -32.63 15.15
CA ILE A 487 28.35 -32.10 15.29
C ILE A 487 29.01 -31.92 13.93
N LYS A 488 28.86 -32.90 13.04
CA LYS A 488 29.38 -32.84 11.66
C LYS A 488 28.71 -31.71 10.87
N ASP A 489 27.40 -31.59 10.96
CA ASP A 489 26.64 -30.53 10.30
C ASP A 489 27.06 -29.14 10.82
N LEU A 490 27.04 -28.91 12.14
CA LEU A 490 27.46 -27.64 12.73
C LEU A 490 28.89 -27.25 12.35
N SER A 491 29.82 -28.21 12.28
CA SER A 491 31.20 -27.96 11.83
C SER A 491 31.24 -27.52 10.36
N ALA A 492 30.44 -28.14 9.49
CA ALA A 492 30.32 -27.74 8.10
C ALA A 492 29.67 -26.36 7.93
N GLN A 493 28.66 -26.03 8.76
CA GLN A 493 28.04 -24.70 8.76
C GLN A 493 29.05 -23.61 9.13
N ILE A 494 29.88 -23.83 10.16
CA ILE A 494 30.92 -22.87 10.57
C ILE A 494 31.94 -22.64 9.46
N ALA A 495 32.43 -23.71 8.80
CA ALA A 495 33.35 -23.59 7.68
C ALA A 495 32.75 -22.78 6.52
N LYS A 496 31.45 -22.99 6.23
CA LYS A 496 30.71 -22.24 5.20
C LYS A 496 30.51 -20.77 5.56
N ILE A 497 30.40 -20.41 6.84
CA ILE A 497 30.36 -19.00 7.27
C ILE A 497 31.67 -18.30 6.93
N GLU A 498 32.82 -18.91 7.25
CA GLU A 498 34.14 -18.35 6.91
C GLU A 498 34.36 -18.28 5.39
N LEU A 499 33.88 -19.27 4.64
CA LEU A 499 33.92 -19.22 3.18
C LEU A 499 33.09 -18.06 2.62
N THR A 500 31.87 -17.86 3.12
CA THR A 500 31.00 -16.75 2.73
C THR A 500 31.65 -15.40 3.03
N LYS A 501 32.32 -15.29 4.19
CA LYS A 501 33.10 -14.10 4.56
C LYS A 501 34.25 -13.84 3.58
N ALA A 502 34.95 -14.88 3.13
CA ALA A 502 36.01 -14.75 2.14
C ALA A 502 35.48 -14.26 0.78
N HIS A 503 34.32 -14.77 0.33
CA HIS A 503 33.66 -14.28 -0.89
C HIS A 503 33.25 -12.81 -0.77
N TYR A 504 32.70 -12.40 0.38
CA TYR A 504 32.40 -11.01 0.66
C TYR A 504 33.67 -10.14 0.62
N LEU A 505 34.76 -10.55 1.27
CA LEU A 505 36.01 -9.79 1.28
C LEU A 505 36.63 -9.67 -0.11
N TYR A 506 36.52 -10.71 -0.94
CA TYR A 506 36.92 -10.67 -2.34
C TYR A 506 36.07 -9.66 -3.12
N TYR A 507 34.74 -9.76 -3.03
CA TYR A 507 33.83 -8.83 -3.70
C TYR A 507 34.06 -7.39 -3.23
N GLU A 508 34.28 -7.18 -1.92
CA GLU A 508 34.52 -5.86 -1.35
C GLU A 508 35.80 -5.21 -1.89
N LYS A 509 36.82 -6.02 -2.19
CA LYS A 509 38.09 -5.56 -2.75
C LYS A 509 38.02 -5.35 -4.26
N GLU A 510 37.50 -6.32 -4.99
CA GLU A 510 37.58 -6.37 -6.46
C GLU A 510 36.33 -5.76 -7.13
N LYS A 511 35.24 -5.59 -6.38
CA LYS A 511 33.91 -5.13 -6.83
C LYS A 511 33.42 -5.89 -8.06
N ARG A 512 33.73 -7.19 -8.12
CA ARG A 512 33.40 -8.12 -9.20
C ARG A 512 32.94 -9.45 -8.64
N PHE A 513 31.95 -10.06 -9.28
CA PHE A 513 31.49 -11.40 -8.97
C PHE A 513 32.45 -12.46 -9.52
N ASP A 514 32.57 -13.58 -8.81
CA ASP A 514 33.30 -14.76 -9.29
C ASP A 514 32.48 -16.05 -9.10
N PRO A 515 31.37 -16.20 -9.85
CA PRO A 515 30.45 -17.33 -9.65
C PRO A 515 31.12 -18.69 -9.88
N GLN A 516 32.15 -18.74 -10.73
CA GLN A 516 32.87 -19.97 -11.03
C GLN A 516 33.70 -20.44 -9.83
N ASN A 517 34.47 -19.55 -9.20
CA ASN A 517 35.24 -19.94 -8.01
C ASN A 517 34.34 -20.14 -6.79
N TRP A 518 33.28 -19.34 -6.63
CA TRP A 518 32.31 -19.55 -5.55
C TRP A 518 31.61 -20.92 -5.66
N SER A 519 31.28 -21.35 -6.87
CA SER A 519 30.71 -22.69 -7.10
C SER A 519 31.70 -23.79 -6.74
N LYS A 520 32.97 -23.64 -7.13
CA LYS A 520 34.03 -24.61 -6.77
C LYS A 520 34.22 -24.68 -5.27
N ASP A 521 34.16 -23.55 -4.57
CA ASP A 521 34.41 -23.52 -3.14
C ASP A 521 33.24 -24.05 -2.32
N TYR A 522 31.99 -23.85 -2.74
CA TYR A 522 30.83 -24.47 -2.07
C TYR A 522 30.62 -25.95 -2.41
N LEU A 523 31.28 -26.44 -3.47
CA LEU A 523 31.27 -27.85 -3.84
C LEU A 523 32.30 -28.68 -3.05
N LYS A 524 33.41 -28.06 -2.61
CA LYS A 524 34.38 -28.66 -1.67
C LYS A 524 33.77 -28.78 -0.28
#